data_AF-A0A8T3ZSG7-F1
#
_entry.id   AF-A0A8T3ZSG7-F1
#
_cell.length_a   1.000
_cell.length_b   1.000
_cell.length_c   1.000
_cell.angle_alpha   90.00
_cell.angle_beta   90.00
_cell.angle_gamma   90.00
#
_symmetry.space_group_name_H-M   'P 1'
#
loop_
_entity.id
_entity.type
_entity.pdbx_description
1 polymer ?
#
loop_
_entity_poly.entity_id
_entity_poly.type
_entity_poly.pdbx_seq_one_letter_code
_entity_poly.pdbx_strand_id
1 'polypeptide(L)'
;MRFTMLLDAPSFELQLTAEVALSIVQKEVQRRGWKKFEIQDIRLVYTPFYVFSFDVAAENAQPSGRAAINANTGELDEFVPVILDKPLKKVKATDEKSKSPEVEGTNISRKELESIAPAKVAAVVGLKRENVTASAIAKYYVPYFRIWVTAPAETGDTYRINVDALLGAPMGVETIPAKTKGWEDETEATLDRMKTPKGFLELGGETISSLGAVASGKGGGIGGFLSSKSGRWLLMGVAIIAIVLYLLFRTTNASASCAPDSGQLGERQYFDSFGEQYLAPKRTRGGAFYVTGTCSIVNRESAEITSCLRVTLKTNGELTPSHSTTLCAARVPPGGVPTEKPFNLTWSGSSQDRYSLQVDKIV
;
A
#
# COMPACT_ATOMS: atom_id res chain seq x y z
N MET A 1 -12.27 21.14 -33.64
CA MET A 1 -13.56 20.41 -33.64
C MET A 1 -13.67 19.67 -32.33
N ARG A 2 -14.84 19.71 -31.66
CA ARG A 2 -15.09 18.95 -30.43
C ARG A 2 -15.55 17.55 -30.83
N PHE A 3 -14.96 16.51 -30.25
CA PHE A 3 -15.36 15.11 -30.50
C PHE A 3 -16.20 14.62 -29.33
N THR A 4 -17.51 14.50 -29.55
CA THR A 4 -18.44 13.96 -28.56
C THR A 4 -18.98 12.64 -29.10
N MET A 5 -18.72 11.54 -28.41
CA MET A 5 -19.24 10.22 -28.76
C MET A 5 -20.41 9.86 -27.83
N LEU A 6 -21.50 9.36 -28.41
CA LEU A 6 -22.64 8.84 -27.64
C LEU A 6 -22.33 7.43 -27.14
N LEU A 7 -22.60 7.18 -25.86
CA LEU A 7 -22.37 5.90 -25.21
C LEU A 7 -23.67 5.07 -25.19
N ASP A 8 -23.57 3.76 -25.34
CA ASP A 8 -24.71 2.82 -25.26
C ASP A 8 -25.21 2.60 -23.83
N ALA A 9 -24.44 3.04 -22.84
CA ALA A 9 -24.76 2.99 -21.41
C ALA A 9 -24.37 4.33 -20.73
N PRO A 10 -24.99 4.68 -19.60
CA PRO A 10 -24.63 5.90 -18.89
C PRO A 10 -23.18 5.86 -18.39
N SER A 11 -22.54 7.03 -18.42
CA SER A 11 -21.29 7.37 -17.78
C SER A 11 -21.53 8.44 -16.69
N PHE A 12 -20.46 9.01 -16.16
CA PHE A 12 -20.47 10.07 -15.16
C PHE A 12 -19.76 11.32 -15.67
N GLU A 13 -20.21 12.49 -15.18
CA GLU A 13 -19.54 13.77 -15.42
C GLU A 13 -18.17 13.79 -14.71
N LEU A 14 -17.12 14.15 -15.44
CA LEU A 14 -15.75 14.20 -14.91
C LEU A 14 -15.67 15.19 -13.75
N GLN A 15 -15.06 14.76 -12.65
CA GLN A 15 -14.78 15.62 -11.49
C GLN A 15 -13.34 16.11 -11.50
N LEU A 16 -12.45 15.42 -12.21
CA LEU A 16 -11.04 15.72 -12.29
C LEU A 16 -10.61 16.11 -13.70
N THR A 17 -9.63 17.00 -13.76
CA THR A 17 -8.95 17.34 -15.01
C THR A 17 -7.70 16.48 -15.19
N ALA A 18 -7.18 16.44 -16.41
CA ALA A 18 -5.96 15.72 -16.76
C ALA A 18 -4.77 16.18 -15.90
N GLU A 19 -4.66 17.48 -15.62
CA GLU A 19 -3.59 18.08 -14.82
C GLU A 19 -3.62 17.58 -13.37
N VAL A 20 -4.82 17.44 -12.79
CA VAL A 20 -4.98 16.92 -11.43
C VAL A 20 -4.60 15.44 -11.40
N ALA A 21 -5.05 14.64 -12.38
CA ALA A 21 -4.68 13.24 -12.49
C ALA A 21 -3.15 13.04 -12.62
N LEU A 22 -2.49 13.87 -13.43
CA LEU A 22 -1.02 13.88 -13.53
C LEU A 22 -0.37 14.18 -12.18
N SER A 23 -0.87 15.16 -11.43
CA SER A 23 -0.32 15.50 -10.12
C SER A 23 -0.46 14.36 -9.10
N ILE A 24 -1.55 13.59 -9.17
CA ILE A 24 -1.77 12.40 -8.31
C ILE A 24 -0.73 11.33 -8.67
N VAL A 25 -0.56 11.03 -9.96
CA VAL A 25 0.44 10.06 -10.42
C VAL A 25 1.85 10.49 -10.01
N GLN A 26 2.21 11.76 -10.20
CA GLN A 26 3.53 12.27 -9.82
C GLN A 26 3.82 12.06 -8.33
N LYS A 27 2.86 12.38 -7.45
CA LYS A 27 2.98 12.17 -6.00
C LYS A 27 3.14 10.69 -5.66
N GLU A 28 2.38 9.82 -6.29
CA GLU A 28 2.44 8.38 -6.06
C GLU A 28 3.76 7.75 -6.53
N VAL A 29 4.25 8.15 -7.70
CA VAL A 29 5.55 7.70 -8.24
C VAL A 29 6.70 8.19 -7.35
N GLN A 30 6.65 9.44 -6.88
CA GLN A 30 7.62 9.98 -5.93
C GLN A 30 7.56 9.27 -4.57
N ARG A 31 6.36 8.91 -4.10
CA ARG A 31 6.16 8.12 -2.86
C ARG A 31 6.82 6.74 -2.95
N ARG A 32 6.89 6.17 -4.16
CA ARG A 32 7.62 4.92 -4.45
C ARG A 32 9.14 5.10 -4.55
N GLY A 33 9.66 6.32 -4.38
CA GLY A 33 11.09 6.65 -4.37
C GLY A 33 11.65 7.12 -5.71
N TRP A 34 10.82 7.26 -6.74
CA TRP A 34 11.25 7.70 -8.06
C TRP A 34 11.18 9.22 -8.18
N LYS A 35 12.33 9.89 -8.00
CA LYS A 35 12.46 11.36 -8.13
C LYS A 35 12.45 11.85 -9.58
N LYS A 36 13.03 11.05 -10.49
CA LYS A 36 13.08 11.30 -11.93
C LYS A 36 12.21 10.26 -12.61
N PHE A 37 11.31 10.66 -13.48
CA PHE A 37 10.49 9.79 -14.32
C PHE A 37 9.93 10.63 -15.47
N GLU A 38 9.56 9.96 -16.55
CA GLU A 38 8.99 10.62 -17.73
C GLU A 38 7.52 10.20 -17.89
N ILE A 39 6.65 11.18 -18.14
CA ILE A 39 5.25 10.92 -18.47
C ILE A 39 5.14 10.98 -19.99
N GLN A 40 4.83 9.84 -20.61
CA GLN A 40 4.79 9.73 -22.08
C GLN A 40 3.47 10.26 -22.65
N ASP A 41 2.35 9.83 -22.07
CA ASP A 41 1.02 10.09 -22.62
C ASP A 41 -0.04 10.07 -21.51
N ILE A 42 -1.14 10.80 -21.74
CA ILE A 42 -2.33 10.83 -20.91
C ILE A 42 -3.58 10.78 -21.79
N ARG A 43 -4.40 9.74 -21.60
CA ARG A 43 -5.64 9.56 -22.35
C ARG A 43 -6.83 9.40 -21.42
N LEU A 44 -7.95 10.00 -21.80
CA LEU A 44 -9.23 9.75 -21.14
C LEU A 44 -9.87 8.51 -21.78
N VAL A 45 -10.09 7.47 -20.99
CA VAL A 45 -10.63 6.18 -21.43
C VAL A 45 -11.91 5.87 -20.67
N TYR A 46 -13.00 5.62 -21.39
CA TYR A 46 -14.27 5.16 -20.82
C TYR A 46 -14.30 3.64 -20.83
N THR A 47 -14.18 3.04 -19.65
CA THR A 47 -14.12 1.59 -19.49
C THR A 47 -15.50 1.05 -19.10
N PRO A 48 -16.08 0.08 -19.82
CA PRO A 48 -17.39 -0.47 -19.49
C PRO A 48 -17.31 -1.45 -18.32
N PHE A 49 -18.20 -1.27 -17.34
CA PHE A 49 -18.39 -2.17 -16.21
C PHE A 49 -19.84 -2.63 -16.13
N TYR A 50 -20.04 -3.89 -15.81
CA TYR A 50 -21.31 -4.38 -15.31
C TYR A 50 -21.30 -4.37 -13.79
N VAL A 51 -22.20 -3.59 -13.21
CA VAL A 51 -22.39 -3.51 -11.77
C VAL A 51 -23.63 -4.31 -11.42
N PHE A 52 -23.53 -5.14 -10.39
CA PHE A 52 -24.60 -6.03 -9.97
C PHE A 52 -24.61 -6.17 -8.46
N SER A 53 -25.78 -6.49 -7.92
CA SER A 53 -25.93 -6.94 -6.55
C SER A 53 -25.75 -8.46 -6.51
N PHE A 54 -25.27 -8.99 -5.40
CA PHE A 54 -25.20 -10.43 -5.20
C PHE A 54 -25.67 -10.81 -3.81
N ASP A 55 -26.25 -11.99 -3.71
CA ASP A 55 -26.66 -12.63 -2.46
C ASP A 55 -25.96 -13.98 -2.35
N VAL A 56 -25.46 -14.29 -1.16
CA VAL A 56 -24.81 -15.55 -0.85
C VAL A 56 -25.70 -16.39 0.05
N ALA A 57 -26.04 -17.59 -0.37
CA ALA A 57 -26.74 -18.56 0.45
C ALA A 57 -25.73 -19.27 1.38
N ALA A 58 -25.69 -18.88 2.65
CA ALA A 58 -24.92 -19.56 3.69
C ALA A 58 -25.84 -19.96 4.86
N GLU A 59 -25.51 -21.06 5.56
CA GLU A 59 -26.38 -21.67 6.59
C GLU A 59 -26.71 -20.74 7.76
N ASN A 60 -25.81 -19.80 8.08
CA ASN A 60 -25.92 -18.94 9.27
C ASN A 60 -26.04 -17.43 8.96
N ALA A 61 -25.85 -17.04 7.70
CA ALA A 61 -25.98 -15.65 7.26
C ALA A 61 -26.20 -15.61 5.73
N GLN A 62 -27.01 -14.65 5.27
CA GLN A 62 -27.14 -14.35 3.85
C GLN A 62 -26.39 -13.04 3.55
N PRO A 63 -25.04 -13.05 3.46
CA PRO A 63 -24.33 -11.84 3.14
C PRO A 63 -24.69 -11.41 1.71
N SER A 64 -25.05 -10.15 1.57
CA SER A 64 -25.33 -9.50 0.30
C SER A 64 -24.35 -8.35 0.07
N GLY A 65 -24.10 -8.03 -1.20
CA GLY A 65 -23.14 -7.01 -1.57
C GLY A 65 -23.33 -6.52 -2.99
N ARG A 66 -22.44 -5.62 -3.41
CA ARG A 66 -22.36 -5.14 -4.79
C ARG A 66 -20.95 -5.36 -5.30
N ALA A 67 -20.86 -5.77 -6.55
CA ALA A 67 -19.61 -5.96 -7.25
C ALA A 67 -19.71 -5.38 -8.65
N ALA A 68 -18.56 -5.13 -9.28
CA ALA A 68 -18.49 -4.80 -10.68
C ALA A 68 -17.60 -5.79 -11.41
N ILE A 69 -17.90 -6.04 -12.68
CA ILE A 69 -17.02 -6.77 -13.59
C ILE A 69 -16.69 -5.85 -14.76
N ASN A 70 -15.40 -5.73 -15.07
CA ASN A 70 -14.95 -5.07 -16.29
C ASN A 70 -15.49 -5.85 -17.50
N ALA A 71 -16.32 -5.21 -18.31
CA ALA A 71 -17.01 -5.86 -19.43
C ALA A 71 -16.09 -6.15 -20.63
N ASN A 72 -14.87 -5.61 -20.62
CA ASN A 72 -13.82 -5.87 -21.60
C ASN A 72 -12.96 -7.08 -21.18
N THR A 73 -12.55 -7.15 -19.90
CA THR A 73 -11.59 -8.17 -19.40
C THR A 73 -12.22 -9.33 -18.62
N GLY A 74 -13.41 -9.15 -18.05
CA GLY A 74 -14.05 -10.14 -17.17
C GLY A 74 -13.47 -10.21 -15.75
N GLU A 75 -12.64 -9.25 -15.38
CA GLU A 75 -12.07 -9.13 -14.03
C GLU A 75 -13.07 -8.46 -13.08
N LEU A 76 -13.11 -8.96 -11.84
CA LEU A 76 -13.92 -8.39 -10.77
C LEU A 76 -13.23 -7.14 -10.24
N ASP A 77 -13.99 -6.08 -10.04
CA ASP A 77 -13.52 -4.80 -9.49
C ASP A 77 -14.40 -4.44 -8.27
N GLU A 78 -13.75 -4.34 -7.12
CA GLU A 78 -14.40 -4.01 -5.84
C GLU A 78 -14.51 -2.50 -5.61
N PHE A 79 -13.77 -1.69 -6.37
CA PHE A 79 -13.72 -0.25 -6.19
C PHE A 79 -14.85 0.47 -6.95
N VAL A 80 -15.19 0.01 -8.16
CA VAL A 80 -16.25 0.62 -8.97
C VAL A 80 -17.61 0.73 -8.24
N PRO A 81 -18.11 -0.29 -7.52
CA PRO A 81 -19.34 -0.15 -6.75
C PRO A 81 -19.29 1.00 -5.73
N VAL A 82 -18.15 1.21 -5.08
CA VAL A 82 -17.94 2.28 -4.09
C VAL A 82 -18.02 3.66 -4.74
N ILE A 83 -17.51 3.80 -5.97
CA ILE A 83 -17.65 5.05 -6.75
C ILE A 83 -19.13 5.35 -7.00
N LEU A 84 -19.91 4.33 -7.35
CA LEU A 84 -21.32 4.46 -7.71
C LEU A 84 -22.26 4.76 -6.54
N ASP A 85 -21.79 4.57 -5.31
CA ASP A 85 -22.53 4.96 -4.11
C ASP A 85 -22.45 6.48 -3.85
N LYS A 86 -21.54 7.18 -4.53
CA LYS A 86 -21.48 8.65 -4.47
C LYS A 86 -22.57 9.26 -5.37
N PRO A 87 -23.15 10.42 -4.99
CA PRO A 87 -24.17 11.09 -5.78
C PRO A 87 -23.56 11.80 -7.01
N LEU A 88 -23.08 11.02 -7.97
CA LEU A 88 -22.45 11.50 -9.20
C LEU A 88 -23.50 11.73 -10.29
N LYS A 89 -23.34 12.80 -11.05
CA LYS A 89 -24.24 13.13 -12.17
C LYS A 89 -23.96 12.20 -13.35
N LYS A 90 -24.99 11.49 -13.79
CA LYS A 90 -24.93 10.58 -14.94
C LYS A 90 -25.02 11.36 -16.25
N VAL A 91 -24.24 10.96 -17.25
CA VAL A 91 -24.24 11.52 -18.62
C VAL A 91 -24.26 10.38 -19.64
N LYS A 92 -24.70 10.65 -20.88
CA LYS A 92 -24.74 9.64 -21.97
C LYS A 92 -23.70 9.86 -23.06
N ALA A 93 -22.83 10.83 -22.89
CA ALA A 93 -21.82 11.20 -23.87
C ALA A 93 -20.44 11.34 -23.21
N THR A 94 -19.39 11.20 -24.00
CA THR A 94 -18.02 11.53 -23.58
C THR A 94 -17.88 13.03 -23.30
N ASP A 95 -16.89 13.39 -22.49
CA ASP A 95 -16.59 14.78 -22.19
C ASP A 95 -16.13 15.54 -23.45
N GLU A 96 -16.75 16.70 -23.71
CA GLU A 96 -16.48 17.49 -24.91
C GLU A 96 -15.14 18.23 -24.88
N LYS A 97 -14.53 18.38 -23.68
CA LYS A 97 -13.28 19.11 -23.49
C LYS A 97 -12.08 18.20 -23.72
N SER A 98 -12.24 16.90 -23.60
CA SER A 98 -11.23 15.91 -23.95
C SER A 98 -10.94 15.93 -25.45
N LYS A 99 -9.65 16.03 -25.82
CA LYS A 99 -9.22 16.11 -27.23
C LYS A 99 -9.48 14.81 -28.00
N SER A 100 -9.47 13.67 -27.31
CA SER A 100 -9.60 12.34 -27.92
C SER A 100 -10.00 11.30 -26.86
N PRO A 101 -11.28 11.29 -26.41
CA PRO A 101 -11.73 10.26 -25.50
C PRO A 101 -11.73 8.90 -26.21
N GLU A 102 -11.16 7.89 -25.58
CA GLU A 102 -11.24 6.49 -26.03
C GLU A 102 -12.39 5.80 -25.30
N VAL A 103 -13.11 4.91 -25.98
CA VAL A 103 -14.17 4.11 -25.38
C VAL A 103 -13.80 2.64 -25.57
N GLU A 104 -13.65 1.90 -24.49
CA GLU A 104 -13.34 0.48 -24.59
C GLU A 104 -14.55 -0.34 -25.02
N GLY A 105 -14.28 -1.40 -25.77
CA GLY A 105 -15.29 -2.34 -26.23
C GLY A 105 -15.89 -3.15 -25.09
N THR A 106 -17.09 -3.68 -25.32
CA THR A 106 -17.74 -4.66 -24.44
C THR A 106 -17.59 -6.03 -25.07
N ASN A 107 -16.72 -6.86 -24.49
CA ASN A 107 -16.45 -8.21 -24.99
C ASN A 107 -17.36 -9.25 -24.34
N ILE A 108 -17.84 -8.98 -23.12
CA ILE A 108 -18.74 -9.85 -22.38
C ILE A 108 -20.16 -9.34 -22.57
N SER A 109 -21.03 -10.18 -23.10
CA SER A 109 -22.45 -9.84 -23.20
C SER A 109 -23.14 -9.91 -21.82
N ARG A 110 -24.28 -9.23 -21.69
CA ARG A 110 -25.10 -9.30 -20.47
C ARG A 110 -25.49 -10.75 -20.11
N LYS A 111 -25.77 -11.58 -21.12
CA LYS A 111 -26.16 -12.99 -20.93
C LYS A 111 -24.99 -13.84 -20.41
N GLU A 112 -23.78 -13.61 -20.91
CA GLU A 112 -22.59 -14.29 -20.40
C GLU A 112 -22.29 -13.86 -18.96
N LEU A 113 -22.47 -12.58 -18.64
CA LEU A 113 -22.27 -12.05 -17.30
C LEU A 113 -23.13 -12.77 -16.25
N GLU A 114 -24.40 -13.07 -16.54
CA GLU A 114 -25.29 -13.81 -15.62
C GLU A 114 -24.69 -15.17 -15.19
N SER A 115 -23.84 -15.76 -16.04
CA SER A 115 -23.12 -16.99 -15.72
C SER A 115 -21.76 -16.78 -15.05
N ILE A 116 -21.05 -15.70 -15.41
CA ILE A 116 -19.68 -15.41 -14.94
C ILE A 116 -19.69 -14.75 -13.56
N ALA A 117 -20.62 -13.81 -13.33
CA ALA A 117 -20.68 -13.02 -12.09
C ALA A 117 -20.81 -13.88 -10.83
N PRO A 118 -21.77 -14.82 -10.72
CA PRO A 118 -21.83 -15.72 -9.57
C PRO A 118 -20.57 -16.55 -9.37
N ALA A 119 -19.96 -17.02 -10.46
CA ALA A 119 -18.75 -17.85 -10.38
C ALA A 119 -17.54 -17.05 -9.86
N LYS A 120 -17.37 -15.80 -10.30
CA LYS A 120 -16.30 -14.91 -9.85
C LYS A 120 -16.46 -14.54 -8.38
N VAL A 121 -17.66 -14.16 -7.96
CA VAL A 121 -17.95 -13.86 -6.55
C VAL A 121 -17.76 -15.10 -5.68
N ALA A 122 -18.26 -16.26 -6.11
CA ALA A 122 -18.08 -17.51 -5.37
C ALA A 122 -16.59 -17.86 -5.19
N ALA A 123 -15.75 -17.65 -6.21
CA ALA A 123 -14.31 -17.86 -6.12
C ALA A 123 -13.63 -16.94 -5.09
N VAL A 124 -14.02 -15.66 -5.03
CA VAL A 124 -13.46 -14.70 -4.06
C VAL A 124 -13.88 -15.04 -2.62
N VAL A 125 -15.13 -15.50 -2.43
CA VAL A 125 -15.66 -15.86 -1.10
C VAL A 125 -15.30 -17.29 -0.68
N GLY A 126 -14.74 -18.10 -1.59
CA GLY A 126 -14.39 -19.50 -1.31
C GLY A 126 -15.62 -20.43 -1.23
N LEU A 127 -16.67 -20.13 -1.99
CA LEU A 127 -17.92 -20.89 -2.04
C LEU A 127 -18.14 -21.54 -3.41
N LYS A 128 -19.13 -22.43 -3.48
CA LYS A 128 -19.60 -22.96 -4.76
C LYS A 128 -20.47 -21.95 -5.49
N ARG A 129 -20.42 -21.96 -6.83
CA ARG A 129 -21.23 -21.08 -7.69
C ARG A 129 -22.72 -21.12 -7.36
N GLU A 130 -23.27 -22.30 -7.06
CA GLU A 130 -24.70 -22.50 -6.73
C GLU A 130 -25.16 -21.74 -5.47
N ASN A 131 -24.21 -21.34 -4.61
CA ASN A 131 -24.51 -20.58 -3.40
C ASN A 131 -24.49 -19.07 -3.63
N VAL A 132 -24.27 -18.60 -4.85
CA VAL A 132 -24.23 -17.16 -5.15
C VAL A 132 -25.23 -16.85 -6.26
N THR A 133 -26.06 -15.84 -6.02
CA THR A 133 -26.98 -15.31 -7.04
C THR A 133 -26.61 -13.87 -7.35
N ALA A 134 -26.48 -13.53 -8.63
CA ALA A 134 -26.26 -12.15 -9.08
C ALA A 134 -27.58 -11.56 -9.62
N SER A 135 -27.91 -10.34 -9.20
CA SER A 135 -29.13 -9.63 -9.55
C SER A 135 -28.83 -8.16 -9.86
N ALA A 136 -29.84 -7.41 -10.34
CA ALA A 136 -29.73 -5.96 -10.61
C ALA A 136 -28.55 -5.54 -11.51
N ILE A 137 -28.23 -6.34 -12.53
CA ILE A 137 -27.13 -6.07 -13.47
C ILE A 137 -27.41 -4.80 -14.29
N ALA A 138 -26.52 -3.82 -14.20
CA ALA A 138 -26.55 -2.59 -14.97
C ALA A 138 -25.15 -2.28 -15.55
N LYS A 139 -25.12 -1.83 -16.81
CA LYS A 139 -23.87 -1.40 -17.48
C LYS A 139 -23.64 0.08 -17.21
N TYR A 140 -22.39 0.43 -16.89
CA TYR A 140 -21.92 1.81 -16.76
C TYR A 140 -20.57 1.96 -17.45
N TYR A 141 -20.28 3.14 -18.00
CA TYR A 141 -18.93 3.52 -18.36
C TYR A 141 -18.30 4.32 -17.22
N VAL A 142 -17.13 3.88 -16.75
CA VAL A 142 -16.36 4.61 -15.75
C VAL A 142 -15.17 5.29 -16.46
N PRO A 143 -15.04 6.62 -16.36
CA PRO A 143 -13.96 7.35 -17.01
C PRO A 143 -12.66 7.27 -16.19
N TYR A 144 -11.56 6.92 -16.85
CA TYR A 144 -10.21 6.89 -16.26
C TYR A 144 -9.25 7.73 -17.09
N PHE A 145 -8.32 8.42 -16.43
CA PHE A 145 -7.11 8.92 -17.05
C PHE A 145 -6.06 7.81 -17.06
N ARG A 146 -5.76 7.28 -18.24
CA ARG A 146 -4.69 6.31 -18.47
C ARG A 146 -3.40 7.06 -18.75
N ILE A 147 -2.42 6.86 -17.87
CA ILE A 147 -1.14 7.59 -17.87
C ILE A 147 -0.02 6.57 -17.98
N TRP A 148 0.89 6.76 -18.93
CA TRP A 148 2.08 5.94 -19.11
C TRP A 148 3.28 6.63 -18.49
N VAL A 149 3.88 5.99 -17.49
CA VAL A 149 5.04 6.50 -16.76
C VAL A 149 6.23 5.61 -17.05
N THR A 150 7.32 6.21 -17.53
CA THR A 150 8.58 5.50 -17.73
C THR A 150 9.50 5.76 -16.55
N ALA A 151 9.89 4.69 -15.87
CA ALA A 151 10.92 4.78 -14.84
C ALA A 151 12.28 5.10 -15.50
N PRO A 152 13.17 5.83 -14.80
CA PRO A 152 14.44 6.26 -15.36
C PRO A 152 15.33 5.07 -15.77
N ALA A 153 16.31 5.38 -16.63
CA ALA A 153 17.02 4.51 -17.56
C ALA A 153 17.64 3.21 -17.03
N GLU A 154 17.69 2.97 -15.72
CA GLU A 154 18.18 1.70 -15.16
C GLU A 154 17.26 0.54 -15.52
N THR A 155 15.94 0.75 -15.58
CA THR A 155 14.99 -0.26 -16.06
C THR A 155 14.42 0.09 -17.43
N GLY A 156 14.14 1.38 -17.71
CA GLY A 156 13.50 1.81 -18.96
C GLY A 156 12.07 1.28 -19.14
N ASP A 157 11.49 0.67 -18.12
CA ASP A 157 10.16 0.08 -18.16
C ASP A 157 9.08 1.16 -18.15
N THR A 158 8.05 0.96 -18.97
CA THR A 158 6.85 1.81 -19.01
C THR A 158 5.72 1.14 -18.25
N TYR A 159 5.22 1.82 -17.22
CA TYR A 159 4.10 1.38 -16.40
C TYR A 159 2.83 2.13 -16.79
N ARG A 160 1.73 1.40 -16.88
CA ARG A 160 0.40 1.97 -17.12
C ARG A 160 -0.32 2.17 -15.80
N ILE A 161 -0.63 3.42 -15.48
CA ILE A 161 -1.38 3.81 -14.28
C ILE A 161 -2.74 4.35 -14.74
N ASN A 162 -3.82 3.87 -14.13
CA ASN A 162 -5.16 4.39 -14.39
C ASN A 162 -5.61 5.21 -13.19
N VAL A 163 -6.01 6.45 -13.39
CA VAL A 163 -6.59 7.31 -12.34
C VAL A 163 -8.08 7.47 -12.62
N ASP A 164 -8.93 7.08 -11.68
CA ASP A 164 -10.37 7.32 -11.77
C ASP A 164 -10.65 8.82 -11.88
N ALA A 165 -11.38 9.24 -12.92
CA ALA A 165 -11.64 10.65 -13.20
C ALA A 165 -12.75 11.26 -12.32
N LEU A 166 -13.30 10.47 -11.38
CA LEU A 166 -14.40 10.83 -10.49
C LEU A 166 -13.90 11.17 -9.08
N LEU A 167 -13.02 10.35 -8.52
CA LEU A 167 -12.49 10.43 -7.16
C LEU A 167 -10.96 10.60 -7.12
N GLY A 168 -10.26 10.33 -8.22
CA GLY A 168 -8.80 10.48 -8.29
C GLY A 168 -8.03 9.34 -7.65
N ALA A 169 -8.67 8.19 -7.48
CA ALA A 169 -7.99 7.00 -6.98
C ALA A 169 -7.08 6.42 -8.08
N PRO A 170 -5.76 6.32 -7.83
CA PRO A 170 -4.83 5.71 -8.79
C PRO A 170 -4.81 4.18 -8.63
N MET A 171 -4.76 3.47 -9.74
CA MET A 171 -4.71 2.01 -9.85
C MET A 171 -3.50 1.59 -10.70
N GLY A 172 -2.86 0.47 -10.36
CA GLY A 172 -1.66 -0.01 -11.06
C GLY A 172 -0.35 0.57 -10.52
N VAL A 173 -0.39 1.44 -9.50
CA VAL A 173 0.81 2.03 -8.87
C VAL A 173 1.67 0.96 -8.19
N GLU A 174 1.05 -0.12 -7.73
CA GLU A 174 1.69 -1.29 -7.15
C GLU A 174 2.57 -2.08 -8.12
N THR A 175 2.36 -1.93 -9.42
CA THR A 175 3.22 -2.56 -10.45
C THR A 175 4.56 -1.85 -10.60
N ILE A 176 4.66 -0.61 -10.10
CA ILE A 176 5.91 0.15 -10.11
C ILE A 176 6.77 -0.36 -8.96
N PRO A 177 7.97 -0.92 -9.25
CA PRO A 177 8.86 -1.40 -8.21
C PRO A 177 9.23 -0.22 -7.29
N ALA A 178 9.27 -0.46 -5.97
CA ALA A 178 9.78 0.55 -5.06
C ALA A 178 11.28 0.70 -5.28
N LYS A 179 11.78 1.93 -5.42
CA LYS A 179 13.21 2.17 -5.49
C LYS A 179 13.81 1.82 -4.13
N THR A 180 14.74 0.86 -4.08
CA THR A 180 15.55 0.62 -2.88
C THR A 180 16.29 1.91 -2.57
N LYS A 181 16.02 2.50 -1.40
CA LYS A 181 16.69 3.74 -0.97
C LYS A 181 18.18 3.48 -0.89
N GLY A 182 18.92 3.99 -1.87
CA GLY A 182 20.37 4.01 -1.80
C GLY A 182 20.81 4.92 -0.65
N TRP A 183 21.99 4.64 -0.09
CA TRP A 183 22.58 5.47 0.96
C TRP A 183 22.68 6.96 0.56
N GLU A 184 22.90 7.23 -0.72
CA GLU A 184 22.95 8.58 -1.29
C GLU A 184 21.60 9.31 -1.22
N ASP A 185 20.48 8.61 -1.46
CA ASP A 185 19.14 9.20 -1.44
C ASP A 185 18.70 9.59 -0.02
N GLU A 186 19.09 8.80 0.99
CA GLU A 186 18.84 9.12 2.40
C GLU A 186 19.70 10.30 2.87
N THR A 187 20.95 10.34 2.40
CA THR A 187 21.89 11.41 2.76
C THR A 187 21.51 12.72 2.10
N GLU A 188 21.08 12.73 0.84
CA GLU A 188 20.61 13.91 0.12
C GLU A 188 19.34 14.50 0.74
N ALA A 189 18.34 13.66 1.07
CA ALA A 189 17.12 14.12 1.72
C ALA A 189 17.39 14.71 3.12
N THR A 190 18.37 14.15 3.83
CA THR A 190 18.81 14.66 5.13
C THR A 190 19.63 15.95 4.97
N LEU A 191 20.50 16.04 3.95
CA LEU A 191 21.26 17.25 3.62
C LEU A 191 20.34 18.41 3.23
N ASP A 192 19.33 18.16 2.40
CA ASP A 192 18.41 19.21 1.96
C ASP A 192 17.54 19.72 3.11
N ARG A 193 17.15 18.85 4.06
CA ARG A 193 16.53 19.30 5.32
C ARG A 193 17.48 20.16 6.15
N MET A 194 18.76 19.77 6.25
CA MET A 194 19.79 20.54 6.97
C MET A 194 20.12 21.89 6.33
N LYS A 195 19.97 22.04 5.01
CA LYS A 195 20.20 23.31 4.30
C LYS A 195 19.14 24.36 4.62
N THR A 196 17.95 23.97 5.04
CA THR A 196 16.88 24.92 5.35
C THR A 196 16.92 25.35 6.82
N PRO A 197 16.86 26.65 7.14
CA PRO A 197 16.82 27.14 8.52
C PRO A 197 15.65 26.56 9.33
N LYS A 198 14.51 26.30 8.65
CA LYS A 198 13.36 25.62 9.25
C LYS A 198 13.68 24.16 9.60
N GLY A 199 14.30 23.39 8.70
CA GLY A 199 14.68 22.00 8.98
C GLY A 199 15.72 21.89 10.10
N PHE A 200 16.61 22.89 10.22
CA PHE A 200 17.53 22.98 11.36
C PHE A 200 16.81 23.29 12.68
N LEU A 201 15.80 24.18 12.67
CA LEU A 201 14.96 24.46 13.85
C LEU A 201 14.01 23.31 14.22
N GLU A 202 13.56 22.52 13.25
CA GLU A 202 12.70 21.36 13.48
C GLU A 202 13.50 20.20 14.10
N LEU A 203 14.71 19.93 13.57
CA LEU A 203 15.64 18.93 14.12
C LEU A 203 16.31 19.41 15.42
N GLY A 204 16.52 20.71 15.55
CA GLY A 204 17.11 21.35 16.71
C GLY A 204 16.11 21.67 17.83
N GLY A 205 14.83 21.91 17.53
CA GLY A 205 13.84 22.46 18.47
C GLY A 205 13.47 21.54 19.63
N GLU A 206 13.40 20.23 19.40
CA GLU A 206 13.22 19.24 20.48
C GLU A 206 14.48 19.08 21.35
N THR A 207 15.66 19.36 20.78
CA THR A 207 16.95 19.20 21.46
C THR A 207 17.40 20.48 22.18
N ILE A 208 17.05 21.66 21.66
CA ILE A 208 17.42 22.97 22.21
C ILE A 208 16.54 23.34 23.41
N SER A 209 15.27 22.91 23.44
CA SER A 209 14.41 23.11 24.62
C SER A 209 14.85 22.26 25.83
N SER A 210 15.41 21.07 25.59
CA SER A 210 15.99 20.22 26.64
C SER A 210 17.40 20.63 27.06
N LEU A 211 18.22 21.17 26.14
CA LEU A 211 19.55 21.74 26.46
C LEU A 211 19.49 23.15 27.08
N GLY A 212 18.42 23.91 26.82
CA GLY A 212 18.20 25.24 27.42
C GLY A 212 18.05 25.21 28.95
N ALA A 213 17.65 24.08 29.52
CA ALA A 213 17.60 23.89 30.97
C ALA A 213 18.99 23.67 31.60
N VAL A 214 19.95 23.13 30.85
CA VAL A 214 21.31 22.82 31.33
C VAL A 214 22.26 24.02 31.19
N ALA A 215 21.93 25.00 30.34
CA ALA A 215 22.74 26.19 30.10
C ALA A 215 22.38 27.42 30.99
N SER A 216 21.70 27.20 32.13
CA SER A 216 21.44 28.26 33.13
C SER A 216 22.58 28.45 34.14
N GLY A 217 23.74 27.81 33.91
CA GLY A 217 24.97 28.02 34.68
C GLY A 217 25.79 29.21 34.15
N LYS A 218 25.65 30.37 34.81
CA LYS A 218 26.56 31.53 34.85
C LYS A 218 27.57 31.72 33.70
N GLY A 219 27.28 32.71 32.86
CA GLY A 219 28.29 33.70 32.47
C GLY A 219 29.24 33.33 31.33
N GLY A 220 28.71 32.92 30.18
CA GLY A 220 29.48 32.84 28.94
C GLY A 220 28.54 32.71 27.76
N GLY A 221 28.26 33.82 27.08
CA GLY A 221 27.35 33.81 25.92
C GLY A 221 27.81 32.81 24.86
N ILE A 222 26.88 32.03 24.33
CA ILE A 222 27.07 31.02 23.27
C ILE A 222 27.90 31.57 22.08
N GLY A 223 27.86 32.88 21.84
CA GLY A 223 28.67 33.57 20.83
C GLY A 223 30.19 33.47 21.02
N GLY A 224 30.70 33.36 22.25
CA GLY A 224 32.13 33.22 22.53
C GLY A 224 32.67 31.80 22.29
N PHE A 225 31.84 30.78 22.54
CA PHE A 225 32.22 29.39 22.31
C PHE A 225 32.25 29.04 20.81
N LEU A 226 31.32 29.61 20.03
CA LEU A 226 31.23 29.45 18.57
C LEU A 226 32.34 30.15 17.77
N SER A 227 33.03 31.14 18.35
CA SER A 227 34.14 31.83 17.67
C SER A 227 35.47 31.09 17.81
N SER A 228 35.64 30.26 18.86
CA SER A 228 36.83 29.45 19.05
C SER A 228 36.87 28.26 18.09
N LYS A 229 38.03 28.03 17.46
CA LYS A 229 38.22 26.91 16.52
C LYS A 229 37.96 25.56 17.20
N SER A 230 38.35 25.42 18.46
CA SER A 230 38.11 24.24 19.31
C SER A 230 36.62 24.05 19.65
N GLY A 231 35.89 25.12 19.98
CA GLY A 231 34.46 25.05 20.27
C GLY A 231 33.63 24.59 19.07
N ARG A 232 34.00 25.00 17.85
CA ARG A 232 33.35 24.53 16.62
C ARG A 232 33.49 23.02 16.40
N TRP A 233 34.69 22.47 16.61
CA TRP A 233 34.93 21.02 16.45
C TRP A 233 34.19 20.19 17.50
N LEU A 234 34.16 20.67 18.76
CA LEU A 234 33.44 19.98 19.83
C LEU A 234 31.93 19.96 19.57
N LEU A 235 31.37 21.09 19.10
CA LEU A 235 29.94 21.19 18.76
C LEU A 235 29.59 20.31 17.54
N MET A 236 30.47 20.26 16.54
CA MET A 236 30.30 19.34 15.40
C MET A 236 30.35 17.88 15.85
N GLY A 237 31.28 17.52 16.74
CA GLY A 237 31.37 16.16 17.31
C GLY A 237 30.11 15.76 18.09
N VAL A 238 29.58 16.66 18.93
CA VAL A 238 28.33 16.43 19.66
C VAL A 238 27.14 16.31 18.71
N ALA A 239 27.06 17.14 17.67
CA ALA A 239 26.01 17.06 16.67
C ALA A 239 26.04 15.74 15.89
N ILE A 240 27.23 15.26 15.50
CA ILE A 240 27.40 13.97 14.82
C ILE A 240 26.98 12.83 15.75
N ILE A 241 27.40 12.85 17.02
CA ILE A 241 27.01 11.83 18.01
C ILE A 241 25.49 11.85 18.22
N ALA A 242 24.87 13.03 18.31
CA ALA A 242 23.42 13.16 18.44
C ALA A 242 22.67 12.62 17.21
N ILE A 243 23.19 12.86 16.00
CA ILE A 243 22.62 12.30 14.75
C ILE A 243 22.79 10.77 14.72
N VAL A 244 23.96 10.25 15.07
CA VAL A 244 24.22 8.80 15.13
C VAL A 244 23.29 8.13 16.15
N LEU A 245 23.15 8.72 17.34
CA LEU A 245 22.22 8.24 18.35
C LEU A 245 20.77 8.33 17.86
N TYR A 246 20.36 9.44 17.23
CA TYR A 246 19.00 9.57 16.66
C TYR A 246 18.71 8.54 15.55
N LEU A 247 19.69 8.22 14.71
CA LEU A 247 19.56 7.19 13.67
C LEU A 247 19.52 5.77 14.26
N LEU A 248 20.33 5.48 15.28
CA LEU A 248 20.35 4.18 15.98
C LEU A 248 19.11 3.96 16.86
N PHE A 249 18.57 5.04 17.45
CA PHE A 249 17.40 5.02 18.33
C PHE A 249 16.15 5.58 17.67
N ARG A 250 16.08 5.59 16.33
CA ARG A 250 14.85 5.90 15.60
C ARG A 250 13.86 4.75 15.82
N THR A 251 13.24 4.73 16.99
CA THR A 251 12.19 3.80 17.32
C THR A 251 11.04 4.11 16.39
N THR A 252 10.77 3.24 15.43
CA THR A 252 9.53 3.28 14.66
C THR A 252 8.37 3.35 15.67
N ASN A 253 7.55 4.40 15.57
CA ASN A 253 6.51 4.75 16.55
C ASN A 253 5.51 3.62 16.88
N ALA A 254 5.40 2.64 15.98
CA ALA A 254 4.79 1.35 16.29
C ALA A 254 5.77 0.25 15.92
N SER A 255 6.06 -0.64 16.86
CA SER A 255 6.81 -1.86 16.60
C SER A 255 5.85 -3.02 16.47
N ALA A 256 6.06 -3.86 15.46
CA ALA A 256 5.31 -5.09 15.28
C ALA A 256 6.28 -6.26 15.23
N SER A 257 5.95 -7.34 15.94
CA SER A 257 6.68 -8.59 15.87
C SER A 257 5.68 -9.74 15.78
N CYS A 258 5.93 -10.70 14.89
CA CYS A 258 5.13 -11.91 14.80
C CYS A 258 6.00 -13.10 15.13
N ALA A 259 5.51 -13.95 16.03
CA ALA A 259 6.17 -15.19 16.39
C ALA A 259 5.21 -16.35 16.08
N PRO A 260 5.66 -17.40 15.37
CA PRO A 260 4.90 -18.63 15.26
C PRO A 260 4.82 -19.32 16.63
N ASP A 261 3.85 -20.21 16.79
CA ASP A 261 3.70 -20.99 18.01
C ASP A 261 4.96 -21.83 18.26
N SER A 262 5.34 -22.01 19.54
CA SER A 262 6.59 -22.67 19.93
C SER A 262 6.78 -24.07 19.34
N GLY A 263 5.70 -24.81 19.12
CA GLY A 263 5.70 -26.14 18.49
C GLY A 263 5.83 -26.15 16.96
N GLN A 264 6.06 -24.99 16.33
CA GLN A 264 6.24 -24.82 14.89
C GLN A 264 7.55 -24.10 14.55
N LEU A 265 8.47 -24.01 15.50
CA LEU A 265 9.83 -23.52 15.30
C LEU A 265 10.75 -24.71 15.02
N GLY A 266 11.53 -24.64 13.95
CA GLY A 266 12.56 -25.62 13.64
C GLY A 266 13.80 -25.44 14.52
N GLU A 267 14.66 -26.46 14.53
CA GLU A 267 15.97 -26.39 15.19
C GLU A 267 16.85 -25.32 14.54
N ARG A 268 17.53 -24.50 15.36
CA ARG A 268 18.53 -23.55 14.86
C ARG A 268 19.74 -24.32 14.34
N GLN A 269 20.17 -24.04 13.11
CA GLN A 269 21.40 -24.65 12.57
C GLN A 269 22.61 -24.08 13.34
N TYR A 270 23.37 -24.98 13.95
CA TYR A 270 24.19 -24.79 15.17
C TYR A 270 25.43 -23.88 15.07
N PHE A 271 25.61 -23.09 14.00
CA PHE A 271 26.87 -22.37 13.78
C PHE A 271 26.78 -20.85 13.64
N ASP A 272 25.59 -20.26 13.66
CA ASP A 272 25.47 -18.81 13.70
C ASP A 272 24.52 -18.37 14.83
N SER A 273 25.06 -17.63 15.79
CA SER A 273 24.29 -16.86 16.77
C SER A 273 23.35 -15.83 16.12
N PHE A 274 23.42 -15.70 14.79
CA PHE A 274 22.65 -14.81 13.93
C PHE A 274 21.82 -15.54 12.86
N GLY A 275 21.75 -16.87 12.89
CA GLY A 275 21.05 -17.65 11.87
C GLY A 275 19.53 -17.41 11.89
N GLU A 276 18.92 -17.31 10.71
CA GLU A 276 17.47 -17.21 10.58
C GLU A 276 16.79 -18.46 11.17
N GLN A 277 15.79 -18.26 12.02
CA GLN A 277 15.03 -19.35 12.60
C GLN A 277 13.98 -19.86 11.59
N TYR A 278 14.15 -21.09 11.14
CA TYR A 278 13.22 -21.73 10.20
C TYR A 278 11.95 -22.21 10.88
N LEU A 279 10.86 -22.30 10.11
CA LEU A 279 9.60 -22.87 10.55
C LEU A 279 9.60 -24.40 10.40
N ALA A 280 8.95 -25.07 11.35
CA ALA A 280 8.57 -26.48 11.28
C ALA A 280 7.04 -26.57 11.10
N PRO A 281 6.52 -26.37 9.88
CA PRO A 281 5.08 -26.33 9.63
C PRO A 281 4.42 -27.68 9.91
N LYS A 282 3.20 -27.64 10.46
CA LYS A 282 2.38 -28.85 10.65
C LYS A 282 1.60 -29.16 9.37
N ARG A 283 1.19 -30.42 9.20
CA ARG A 283 0.33 -30.83 8.08
C ARG A 283 -1.12 -30.95 8.52
N THR A 284 -2.02 -30.40 7.71
CA THR A 284 -3.46 -30.64 7.82
C THR A 284 -3.79 -32.07 7.37
N ARG A 285 -5.01 -32.55 7.65
CA ARG A 285 -5.50 -33.86 7.14
C ARG A 285 -5.50 -33.93 5.60
N GLY A 286 -5.61 -32.79 4.92
CA GLY A 286 -5.57 -32.69 3.45
C GLY A 286 -4.17 -32.59 2.86
N GLY A 287 -3.11 -32.72 3.66
CA GLY A 287 -1.72 -32.67 3.21
C GLY A 287 -1.14 -31.25 3.04
N ALA A 288 -1.95 -30.20 3.17
CA ALA A 288 -1.46 -28.81 3.17
C ALA A 288 -0.65 -28.52 4.44
N PHE A 289 0.40 -27.71 4.30
CA PHE A 289 1.20 -27.19 5.41
C PHE A 289 0.50 -25.99 6.04
N TYR A 290 0.64 -25.83 7.36
CA TYR A 290 0.15 -24.65 8.06
C TYR A 290 1.08 -24.23 9.20
N VAL A 291 1.08 -22.92 9.46
CA VAL A 291 1.72 -22.29 10.63
C VAL A 291 0.74 -21.32 11.28
N THR A 292 0.68 -21.38 12.61
CA THR A 292 -0.10 -20.53 13.48
C THR A 292 0.85 -19.75 14.38
N GLY A 293 0.41 -18.58 14.84
CA GLY A 293 1.20 -17.77 15.75
C GLY A 293 0.46 -16.51 16.15
N THR A 294 1.20 -15.61 16.81
CA THR A 294 0.66 -14.35 17.30
C THR A 294 1.56 -13.20 16.88
N CYS A 295 0.94 -12.15 16.33
CA CYS A 295 1.56 -10.87 16.10
C CYS A 295 1.27 -9.94 17.27
N SER A 296 2.31 -9.33 17.82
CA SER A 296 2.27 -8.32 18.87
C SER A 296 2.53 -6.95 18.26
N ILE A 297 1.52 -6.07 18.32
CA ILE A 297 1.57 -4.69 17.84
C ILE A 297 1.65 -3.77 19.05
N VAL A 298 2.72 -2.99 19.15
CA VAL A 298 2.95 -2.06 20.26
C VAL A 298 2.90 -0.63 19.73
N ASN A 299 1.92 0.14 20.19
CA ASN A 299 1.80 1.57 19.88
C ASN A 299 2.53 2.41 20.94
N ARG A 300 3.57 3.14 20.51
CA ARG A 300 4.32 4.08 21.37
C ARG A 300 3.90 5.53 21.15
N GLU A 301 2.92 5.79 20.30
CA GLU A 301 2.35 7.12 20.11
C GLU A 301 1.42 7.50 21.27
N SER A 302 1.09 8.79 21.36
CA SER A 302 0.17 9.34 22.36
C SER A 302 -1.31 9.16 21.98
N ALA A 303 -1.60 8.88 20.71
CA ALA A 303 -2.95 8.66 20.19
C ALA A 303 -3.16 7.19 19.82
N GLU A 304 -4.42 6.75 19.79
CA GLU A 304 -4.78 5.45 19.22
C GLU A 304 -4.45 5.41 17.73
N ILE A 305 -3.85 4.30 17.29
CA ILE A 305 -3.52 4.08 15.88
C ILE A 305 -4.26 2.87 15.33
N THR A 306 -4.46 2.84 14.02
CA THR A 306 -4.79 1.60 13.31
C THR A 306 -3.53 1.13 12.62
N SER A 307 -3.13 -0.12 12.85
CA SER A 307 -1.97 -0.70 12.18
C SER A 307 -2.31 -2.04 11.54
N CYS A 308 -1.80 -2.23 10.33
CA CYS A 308 -1.96 -3.45 9.56
C CYS A 308 -0.60 -4.05 9.23
N LEU A 309 -0.48 -5.36 9.45
CA LEU A 309 0.70 -6.16 9.16
C LEU A 309 0.38 -7.15 8.04
N ARG A 310 1.32 -7.36 7.12
CA ARG A 310 1.32 -8.49 6.22
C ARG A 310 2.33 -9.50 6.72
N VAL A 311 1.89 -10.72 6.99
CA VAL A 311 2.78 -11.85 7.26
C VAL A 311 2.86 -12.65 5.97
N THR A 312 4.05 -12.67 5.36
CA THR A 312 4.33 -13.34 4.09
C THR A 312 5.25 -14.53 4.33
N LEU A 313 4.93 -15.68 3.76
CA LEU A 313 5.82 -16.84 3.77
C LEU A 313 6.99 -16.62 2.80
N LYS A 314 8.20 -16.93 3.27
CA LYS A 314 9.38 -17.13 2.43
C LYS A 314 9.65 -18.62 2.26
N THR A 315 9.93 -19.03 1.04
CA THR A 315 10.31 -20.40 0.69
C THR A 315 11.71 -20.36 0.10
N ASN A 316 12.66 -21.04 0.75
CA ASN A 316 14.08 -21.05 0.36
C ASN A 316 14.70 -19.64 0.22
N GLY A 317 14.22 -18.68 1.03
CA GLY A 317 14.67 -17.28 1.02
C GLY A 317 13.91 -16.38 0.05
N GLU A 318 13.13 -16.93 -0.88
CA GLU A 318 12.32 -16.16 -1.82
C GLU A 318 10.92 -15.89 -1.27
N LEU A 319 10.41 -14.69 -1.53
CA LEU A 319 9.05 -14.30 -1.12
C LEU A 319 8.02 -15.02 -1.99
N THR A 320 7.01 -15.61 -1.34
CA THR A 320 5.85 -16.21 -2.01
C THR A 320 4.58 -15.42 -1.69
N PRO A 321 4.23 -14.36 -2.47
CA PRO A 321 3.13 -13.44 -2.14
C PRO A 321 1.76 -14.12 -2.05
N SER A 322 1.58 -15.22 -2.79
CA SER A 322 0.39 -16.07 -2.78
C SER A 322 0.12 -16.72 -1.41
N HIS A 323 1.10 -16.69 -0.49
CA HIS A 323 1.02 -17.24 0.85
C HIS A 323 1.24 -16.14 1.88
N SER A 324 0.33 -15.16 1.88
CA SER A 324 0.34 -14.06 2.85
C SER A 324 -1.01 -13.90 3.55
N THR A 325 -0.97 -13.41 4.78
CA THR A 325 -2.16 -13.02 5.55
C THR A 325 -1.99 -11.59 6.02
N THR A 326 -3.05 -10.80 5.95
CA THR A 326 -3.05 -9.41 6.42
C THR A 326 -3.85 -9.33 7.72
N LEU A 327 -3.22 -8.76 8.74
CA LEU A 327 -3.75 -8.65 10.10
C LEU A 327 -3.86 -7.17 10.43
N CYS A 328 -5.05 -6.70 10.75
CA CYS A 328 -5.26 -5.32 11.18
C CYS A 328 -5.73 -5.26 12.64
N ALA A 329 -5.14 -4.36 13.41
CA ALA A 329 -5.62 -3.97 14.71
C ALA A 329 -6.11 -2.52 14.64
N ALA A 330 -7.42 -2.34 14.74
CA ALA A 330 -8.01 -1.03 14.92
C ALA A 330 -7.85 -0.61 16.39
N ARG A 331 -7.60 0.69 16.63
CA ARG A 331 -7.53 1.30 17.97
C ARG A 331 -6.50 0.61 18.88
N VAL A 332 -5.27 0.48 18.41
CA VAL A 332 -4.15 0.02 19.24
C VAL A 332 -3.90 1.09 20.32
N PRO A 333 -4.08 0.77 21.61
CA PRO A 333 -4.01 1.75 22.67
C PRO A 333 -2.60 2.34 22.80
N PRO A 334 -2.48 3.65 23.09
CA PRO A 334 -1.18 4.27 23.35
C PRO A 334 -0.54 3.74 24.64
N GLY A 335 0.75 4.02 24.83
CA GLY A 335 1.46 3.69 26.08
C GLY A 335 2.23 2.37 26.07
N GLY A 336 2.47 1.78 24.90
CA GLY A 336 3.34 0.62 24.75
C GLY A 336 2.71 -0.71 25.17
N VAL A 337 1.40 -0.77 25.37
CA VAL A 337 0.68 -2.02 25.67
C VAL A 337 0.58 -2.86 24.39
N PRO A 338 1.06 -4.12 24.40
CA PRO A 338 0.97 -4.97 23.23
C PRO A 338 -0.47 -5.36 22.90
N THR A 339 -0.87 -5.19 21.65
CA THR A 339 -2.11 -5.75 21.09
C THR A 339 -1.78 -6.99 20.29
N GLU A 340 -2.27 -8.14 20.76
CA GLU A 340 -2.03 -9.43 20.16
C GLU A 340 -3.08 -9.76 19.10
N LYS A 341 -2.63 -10.25 17.94
CA LYS A 341 -3.47 -10.73 16.84
C LYS A 341 -2.99 -12.11 16.39
N PRO A 342 -3.82 -13.15 16.49
CA PRO A 342 -3.44 -14.47 15.99
C PRO A 342 -3.38 -14.45 14.46
N PHE A 343 -2.48 -15.24 13.89
CA PHE A 343 -2.39 -15.47 12.46
C PHE A 343 -2.36 -16.96 12.13
N ASN A 344 -2.86 -17.30 10.95
CA ASN A 344 -2.81 -18.64 10.39
C ASN A 344 -2.48 -18.55 8.91
N LEU A 345 -1.42 -19.23 8.49
CA LEU A 345 -1.00 -19.36 7.10
C LEU A 345 -1.10 -20.83 6.70
N THR A 346 -1.72 -21.10 5.56
CA THR A 346 -1.85 -22.45 4.99
C THR A 346 -1.41 -22.44 3.53
N TRP A 347 -0.60 -23.42 3.12
CA TRP A 347 -0.06 -23.51 1.76
C TRP A 347 0.20 -24.96 1.34
N SER A 348 0.43 -25.16 0.05
CA SER A 348 0.94 -26.42 -0.51
C SER A 348 2.43 -26.26 -0.81
N GLY A 349 3.26 -27.26 -0.47
CA GLY A 349 4.71 -27.17 -0.64
C GLY A 349 5.42 -28.50 -0.39
N SER A 350 6.75 -28.48 -0.24
CA SER A 350 7.55 -29.67 0.12
C SER A 350 8.03 -29.58 1.58
N SER A 351 8.23 -30.73 2.24
CA SER A 351 8.91 -30.76 3.55
C SER A 351 10.43 -30.59 3.46
N GLN A 352 10.98 -30.61 2.24
CA GLN A 352 12.41 -30.36 2.01
C GLN A 352 12.72 -28.86 1.91
N ASP A 353 11.71 -28.02 1.68
CA ASP A 353 11.87 -26.58 1.58
C ASP A 353 12.09 -25.96 2.96
N ARG A 354 12.86 -24.87 2.97
CA ARG A 354 13.08 -24.05 4.16
C ARG A 354 12.09 -22.91 4.18
N TYR A 355 11.31 -22.82 5.24
CA TYR A 355 10.30 -21.79 5.40
C TYR A 355 10.72 -20.77 6.45
N SER A 356 10.51 -19.49 6.18
CA SER A 356 10.62 -18.40 7.15
C SER A 356 9.48 -17.39 6.97
N LEU A 357 9.27 -16.52 7.95
CA LEU A 357 8.25 -15.46 7.89
C LEU A 357 8.91 -14.12 7.61
N GLN A 358 8.34 -13.34 6.71
CA GLN A 358 8.58 -11.90 6.60
C GLN A 358 7.35 -11.15 7.07
N VAL A 359 7.56 -10.16 7.94
CA VAL A 359 6.49 -9.30 8.46
C VAL A 359 6.71 -7.90 7.92
N ASP A 360 5.78 -7.44 7.09
CA ASP A 360 5.81 -6.09 6.52
C ASP A 360 4.70 -5.25 7.16
N LYS A 361 5.05 -4.06 7.64
CA LYS A 361 4.05 -3.08 8.08
C LYS A 361 3.44 -2.40 6.86
N ILE A 362 2.11 -2.47 6.73
CA ILE A 362 1.38 -1.88 5.59
C ILE A 362 0.90 -0.47 5.93
N VAL A 363 0.39 -0.27 7.15
CA VAL A 363 -0.23 0.96 7.65
C VAL A 363 0.24 1.25 9.07
#